data_AF-A0A969JKF8-F1
#
_entry.id   AF-A0A969JKF8-F1
#
_cell.length_a   1.000
_cell.length_b   1.000
_cell.length_c   1.000
_cell.angle_alpha   90.00
_cell.angle_beta   90.00
_cell.angle_gamma   90.00
#
_symmetry.space_group_name_H-M   'P 1'
#
loop_
_entity.id
_entity.type
_entity.pdbx_description
1 polymer ?
#
loop_
_entity_poly.entity_id
_entity_poly.type
_entity_poly.pdbx_seq_one_letter_code
_entity_poly.pdbx_strand_id
1 'polypeptide(L)'
;MHRMLASAARFIGNARMRGRLYDLGNYPGFVPSDANHAWVHGEVYDLENAGELLARLDEYEGCGPNDALPHEYVREQREVVMESGDVATAWTYVFIGSVAGRSEVASGDYYRRATIPDAG
;
A
#
# COMPACT_ATOMS: atom_id res chain seq x y z
N MET A 1 -1.92 -9.73 3.36
CA MET A 1 -2.75 -9.11 2.30
C MET A 1 -2.99 -9.98 1.05
N HIS A 2 -1.98 -10.39 0.26
CA HIS A 2 -2.18 -11.05 -1.05
C HIS A 2 -3.12 -12.28 -1.04
N ARG A 3 -3.09 -13.10 0.03
CA ARG A 3 -4.02 -14.24 0.20
C ARG A 3 -5.50 -13.86 0.35
N MET A 4 -5.79 -12.69 0.93
CA MET A 4 -7.17 -12.20 1.10
C MET A 4 -7.73 -11.69 -0.23
N LEU A 5 -6.89 -11.02 -1.03
CA LEU A 5 -7.25 -10.54 -2.36
C LEU A 5 -7.46 -11.71 -3.34
N ALA A 6 -6.60 -12.74 -3.30
CA ALA A 6 -6.70 -13.89 -4.20
C ALA A 6 -8.04 -14.64 -4.18
N SER A 7 -8.81 -14.53 -3.08
CA SER A 7 -10.12 -15.20 -2.94
C SER A 7 -11.32 -14.35 -3.35
N ALA A 8 -11.17 -13.03 -3.51
CA ALA A 8 -12.30 -12.11 -3.63
C ALA A 8 -11.99 -10.84 -4.44
N ALA A 9 -10.89 -10.83 -5.18
CA ALA A 9 -10.49 -9.68 -5.98
C ALA A 9 -9.84 -10.12 -7.30
N ARG A 10 -10.08 -9.33 -8.34
CA ARG A 10 -9.50 -9.52 -9.66
C ARG A 10 -8.36 -8.53 -9.86
N PHE A 11 -7.18 -9.03 -10.22
CA PHE A 11 -6.06 -8.19 -10.60
C PHE A 11 -6.39 -7.38 -11.86
N ILE A 12 -6.20 -6.06 -11.80
CA ILE A 12 -6.45 -5.13 -12.92
C ILE A 12 -5.13 -4.72 -13.59
N GLY A 13 -4.08 -4.48 -12.81
CA GLY A 13 -2.79 -4.11 -13.35
C GLY A 13 -1.86 -3.48 -12.33
N ASN A 14 -0.64 -3.20 -12.77
CA ASN A 14 0.34 -2.43 -12.00
C ASN A 14 0.00 -0.94 -12.04
N ALA A 15 0.27 -0.24 -10.95
CA ALA A 15 0.10 1.20 -10.85
C ALA A 15 1.13 1.83 -9.91
N ARG A 16 1.14 3.15 -9.88
CA ARG A 16 1.92 3.92 -8.92
C ARG A 16 1.12 5.10 -8.36
N MET A 17 1.46 5.51 -7.15
CA MET A 17 0.85 6.67 -6.48
C MET A 17 1.92 7.57 -5.86
N ARG A 18 1.56 8.84 -5.63
CA ARG A 18 2.47 9.83 -5.04
C ARG A 18 2.65 9.59 -3.55
N GLY A 19 3.90 9.35 -3.16
CA GLY A 19 4.29 9.20 -1.76
C GLY A 19 5.64 8.54 -1.58
N ARG A 20 5.94 8.25 -0.32
CA ARG A 20 7.14 7.55 0.13
C ARG A 20 6.74 6.24 0.78
N LEU A 21 7.63 5.28 0.69
CA LEU A 21 7.46 3.98 1.31
C LEU A 21 8.54 3.82 2.37
N TYR A 22 8.17 3.46 3.58
CA TYR A 22 9.10 3.25 4.69
C TYR A 22 9.11 1.79 5.10
N ASP A 23 10.27 1.34 5.52
CA ASP A 23 10.41 0.05 6.17
C ASP A 23 10.08 0.14 7.65
N LEU A 24 9.00 -0.51 8.07
CA LEU A 24 8.59 -0.59 9.48
C LEU A 24 9.15 -1.84 10.17
N GLY A 25 9.96 -2.63 9.47
CA GLY A 25 10.59 -3.87 9.91
C GLY A 25 10.00 -5.06 9.15
N ASN A 26 8.79 -5.46 9.52
CA ASN A 26 8.14 -6.63 8.93
C ASN A 26 7.21 -6.27 7.75
N TYR A 27 6.87 -4.99 7.59
CA TYR A 27 5.91 -4.51 6.61
C TYR A 27 6.22 -3.07 6.17
N PRO A 28 5.74 -2.64 4.99
CA PRO A 28 5.90 -1.26 4.55
C PRO A 28 4.89 -0.30 5.20
N GLY A 29 5.30 0.96 5.34
CA GLY A 29 4.41 2.08 5.62
C GLY A 29 4.37 3.05 4.44
N PHE A 30 3.20 3.19 3.80
CA PHE A 30 2.99 4.20 2.77
C PHE A 30 2.64 5.54 3.39
N VAL A 31 3.35 6.61 3.00
CA VAL A 31 3.08 7.98 3.44
C VAL A 31 2.91 8.89 2.21
N PRO A 32 1.77 9.56 2.04
CA PRO A 32 1.55 10.57 1.01
C PRO A 32 2.64 11.64 0.94
N SER A 33 3.08 11.99 -0.27
CA SER A 33 4.07 13.05 -0.48
C SER A 33 4.00 13.55 -1.92
N ASP A 34 3.98 14.88 -2.08
CA ASP A 34 4.02 15.55 -3.39
C ASP A 34 5.45 15.89 -3.84
N ALA A 35 6.46 15.39 -3.13
CA ALA A 35 7.86 15.64 -3.49
C ALA A 35 8.17 15.10 -4.89
N ASN A 36 9.03 15.83 -5.61
CA ASN A 36 9.50 15.40 -6.93
C ASN A 36 10.13 14.00 -6.85
N HIS A 37 9.77 13.15 -7.81
CA HIS A 37 10.16 11.73 -7.91
C HIS A 37 9.70 10.79 -6.78
N ALA A 38 8.89 11.25 -5.81
CA ALA A 38 8.30 10.36 -4.82
C ALA A 38 7.14 9.54 -5.44
N TRP A 39 7.42 8.28 -5.73
CA TRP A 39 6.47 7.32 -6.28
C TRP A 39 6.53 6.02 -5.50
N VAL A 40 5.36 5.48 -5.18
CA VAL A 40 5.19 4.13 -4.64
C VAL A 40 4.51 3.27 -5.67
N HIS A 41 5.10 2.11 -5.94
CA HIS A 41 4.66 1.14 -6.92
C HIS A 41 3.85 0.04 -6.24
N GLY A 42 2.81 -0.43 -6.92
CA GLY A 42 1.96 -1.50 -6.43
C GLY A 42 1.02 -2.01 -7.49
N GLU A 43 -0.03 -2.68 -7.01
CA GLU A 43 -0.99 -3.41 -7.82
C GLU A 43 -2.40 -2.88 -7.53
N VAL A 44 -3.23 -2.80 -8.57
CA VAL A 44 -4.65 -2.44 -8.45
C VAL A 44 -5.48 -3.68 -8.65
N TYR A 45 -6.42 -3.87 -7.74
CA TYR A 45 -7.37 -4.98 -7.75
C TYR A 45 -8.79 -4.44 -7.71
N ASP A 46 -9.67 -5.06 -8.50
CA ASP A 46 -11.11 -4.85 -8.46
C ASP A 46 -11.71 -5.81 -7.43
N LEU A 47 -12.44 -5.27 -6.46
CA LEU A 47 -12.90 -6.01 -5.29
C LEU A 47 -14.34 -6.49 -5.49
N GLU A 48 -14.55 -7.80 -5.43
CA GLU A 48 -15.90 -8.36 -5.35
C GLU A 48 -16.45 -8.13 -3.94
N ASN A 49 -17.71 -7.66 -3.83
CA ASN A 49 -18.33 -7.29 -2.55
C ASN A 49 -17.45 -6.35 -1.72
N ALA A 50 -16.97 -5.26 -2.35
CA ALA A 50 -15.96 -4.36 -1.79
C ALA A 50 -16.14 -4.05 -0.29
N GLY A 51 -17.35 -3.76 0.18
CA GLY A 51 -17.61 -3.43 1.58
C GLY A 51 -17.19 -4.52 2.60
N GLU A 52 -17.46 -5.80 2.31
CA GLU A 52 -17.11 -6.90 3.22
C GLU A 52 -15.60 -7.16 3.21
N LEU A 53 -15.00 -7.20 2.01
CA LEU A 53 -13.56 -7.41 1.88
C LEU A 53 -12.77 -6.26 2.50
N LEU A 54 -13.23 -5.03 2.30
CA LEU A 54 -12.65 -3.82 2.89
C LEU A 54 -12.73 -3.83 4.42
N ALA A 55 -13.84 -4.28 5.02
CA ALA A 55 -13.94 -4.43 6.48
C ALA A 55 -12.92 -5.44 7.03
N ARG A 56 -12.75 -6.57 6.35
CA ARG A 56 -11.74 -7.59 6.73
C ARG A 56 -10.30 -7.09 6.57
N LEU A 57 -10.06 -6.24 5.56
CA LEU A 57 -8.76 -5.61 5.36
C LEU A 57 -8.51 -4.55 6.45
N ASP A 58 -9.53 -3.81 6.89
CA ASP A 58 -9.38 -2.86 8.01
C ASP A 58 -8.97 -3.58 9.30
N GLU A 59 -9.61 -4.71 9.63
CA GLU A 59 -9.23 -5.55 10.78
C GLU A 59 -7.81 -6.11 10.63
N TYR A 60 -7.39 -6.46 9.42
CA TYR A 60 -6.04 -6.97 9.16
C TYR A 60 -4.96 -5.89 9.37
N GLU A 61 -5.23 -4.66 8.95
CA GLU A 61 -4.34 -3.50 9.10
C GLU A 61 -4.47 -2.83 10.49
N GLY A 62 -5.32 -3.36 11.37
CA GLY A 62 -5.51 -2.87 12.74
C GLY A 62 -6.19 -1.50 12.81
N CYS A 63 -7.05 -1.18 11.84
CA CYS A 63 -7.82 0.06 11.79
C CYS A 63 -9.34 -0.18 11.67
N GLY A 64 -9.80 -1.37 12.00
CA GLY A 64 -11.20 -1.74 12.07
C GLY A 64 -11.92 -1.11 13.28
N PRO A 65 -13.26 -1.20 13.32
CA PRO A 65 -14.07 -0.55 14.37
C PRO A 65 -13.83 -1.11 15.78
N ASN A 66 -13.24 -2.30 15.89
CA ASN A 66 -12.96 -2.98 17.16
C ASN A 66 -11.48 -2.92 17.56
N ASP A 67 -10.62 -2.28 16.75
CA ASP A 67 -9.19 -2.20 17.02
C ASP A 67 -8.86 -1.12 18.06
N ALA A 68 -7.71 -1.28 18.71
CA ALA A 68 -7.26 -0.34 19.73
C ALA A 68 -6.80 0.98 19.09
N LEU A 69 -7.20 2.10 19.70
CA LEU A 69 -6.73 3.43 19.31
C LEU A 69 -5.38 3.77 19.98
N PRO A 70 -4.53 4.58 19.33
CA PRO A 70 -4.69 5.10 17.98
C PRO A 70 -4.38 4.03 16.92
N HIS A 71 -5.10 4.06 15.80
CA HIS A 71 -4.77 3.20 14.66
C HIS A 71 -3.41 3.58 14.07
N GLU A 72 -2.67 2.58 13.59
CA GLU A 72 -1.40 2.81 12.88
C GLU A 72 -1.63 3.18 11.41
N TYR A 73 -2.78 2.78 10.87
CA TYR A 73 -3.20 3.01 9.50
C TYR A 73 -4.58 3.68 9.40
N VAL A 74 -4.81 4.34 8.27
CA VAL A 74 -6.13 4.81 7.85
C VAL A 74 -6.39 4.39 6.41
N ARG A 75 -7.60 3.90 6.14
CA ARG A 75 -8.02 3.60 4.77
C ARG A 75 -8.50 4.86 4.06
N GLU A 76 -7.89 5.17 2.91
CA GLU A 76 -8.20 6.35 2.11
C GLU A 76 -8.30 6.03 0.62
N GLN A 77 -9.08 6.82 -0.12
CA GLN A 77 -9.06 6.79 -1.59
C GLN A 77 -7.96 7.72 -2.09
N ARG A 78 -7.15 7.22 -3.02
CA ARG A 78 -6.07 7.98 -3.64
C ARG A 78 -6.08 7.78 -5.14
N GLU A 79 -5.66 8.81 -5.87
CA GLU A 79 -5.41 8.71 -7.29
C GLU A 79 -4.15 7.86 -7.53
N VAL A 80 -4.27 6.93 -8.47
CA VAL A 80 -3.20 6.05 -8.92
C VAL A 80 -3.04 6.20 -10.43
N VAL A 81 -1.80 6.16 -10.89
CA VAL A 81 -1.46 6.15 -12.32
C VAL A 81 -1.17 4.72 -12.72
N MET A 82 -2.04 4.15 -13.55
CA MET A 82 -1.90 2.81 -14.11
C MET A 82 -0.69 2.75 -15.05
N GLU A 83 -0.15 1.56 -15.29
CA GLU A 83 0.94 1.36 -16.26
C GLU A 83 0.56 1.80 -17.69
N SER A 84 -0.73 1.76 -18.05
CA SER A 84 -1.25 2.31 -19.31
C SER A 84 -1.14 3.84 -19.42
N GLY A 85 -0.91 4.52 -18.30
CA GLY A 85 -0.98 5.98 -18.18
C GLY A 85 -2.34 6.52 -17.75
N ASP A 86 -3.37 5.67 -17.68
CA ASP A 86 -4.68 6.06 -17.18
C ASP A 86 -4.64 6.38 -15.69
N VAL A 87 -5.49 7.31 -15.25
CA VAL A 87 -5.66 7.64 -13.84
C VAL A 87 -6.92 6.94 -13.32
N ALA A 88 -6.79 6.29 -12.18
CA ALA A 88 -7.89 5.66 -11.46
C ALA A 88 -7.89 6.09 -9.99
N THR A 89 -9.02 5.89 -9.31
CA THR A 89 -9.12 6.05 -7.86
C THR A 89 -9.15 4.67 -7.22
N ALA A 90 -8.28 4.44 -6.24
CA ALA A 90 -8.20 3.17 -5.52
C ALA A 90 -8.14 3.39 -4.00
N TRP A 91 -8.68 2.44 -3.24
CA TRP A 91 -8.49 2.38 -1.81
C TRP A 91 -7.05 1.95 -1.48
N THR A 92 -6.44 2.60 -0.49
CA THR A 92 -5.13 2.28 0.04
C THR A 92 -5.09 2.51 1.56
N TYR A 93 -4.07 1.94 2.22
CA TYR A 93 -3.84 2.11 3.65
C TYR A 93 -2.65 3.04 3.85
N VAL A 94 -2.92 4.22 4.43
CA VAL A 94 -1.94 5.25 4.72
C VAL A 94 -1.43 5.04 6.14
N PHE A 95 -0.11 4.94 6.28
CA PHE A 95 0.54 4.88 7.58
C PHE A 95 0.49 6.27 8.23
N ILE A 96 -0.08 6.36 9.43
CA ILE A 96 -0.20 7.60 10.21
C ILE A 96 0.68 7.62 11.45
N GLY A 97 1.45 6.54 11.68
CA GLY A 97 2.44 6.46 12.75
C GLY A 97 3.70 7.28 12.49
N SER A 98 4.63 7.23 13.44
CA SER A 98 5.91 7.92 13.30
C SER A 98 6.88 7.15 12.39
N VAL A 99 7.44 7.86 11.41
CA VAL A 99 8.53 7.36 10.55
C VAL A 99 9.93 7.76 11.07
N ALA A 100 10.03 8.36 12.25
CA ALA A 100 11.31 8.77 12.82
C ALA A 100 12.23 7.55 13.01
N GLY A 101 13.44 7.63 12.44
CA GLY A 101 14.42 6.53 12.47
C GLY A 101 14.10 5.34 11.56
N ARG A 102 13.03 5.40 10.76
CA ARG A 102 12.70 4.38 9.76
C ARG A 102 13.42 4.67 8.45
N SER A 103 13.85 3.61 7.78
CA SER A 103 14.50 3.72 6.47
C SER A 103 13.46 3.88 5.37
N GLU A 104 13.64 4.86 4.50
CA GLU A 104 12.86 4.97 3.27
C GLU A 104 13.29 3.87 2.29
N VAL A 105 12.31 3.21 1.68
CA VAL A 105 12.48 2.28 0.57
C VAL A 105 12.56 3.11 -0.70
N ALA A 106 13.79 3.52 -1.07
CA ALA A 106 14.05 4.45 -2.17
C ALA A 106 13.51 4.01 -3.54
N SER A 107 13.32 2.71 -3.76
CA SER A 107 12.70 2.17 -4.99
C SER A 107 11.21 2.47 -5.09
N GLY A 108 10.54 2.79 -3.97
CA GLY A 108 9.08 2.85 -3.90
C GLY A 108 8.40 1.50 -4.09
N ASP A 109 9.16 0.41 -4.16
CA ASP A 109 8.68 -0.95 -4.39
C ASP A 109 9.23 -1.84 -3.28
N TYR A 110 8.34 -2.28 -2.38
CA TYR A 110 8.72 -3.06 -1.21
C TYR A 110 9.19 -4.47 -1.57
N TYR A 111 8.62 -5.10 -2.59
CA TYR A 111 8.96 -6.47 -2.98
C TYR A 111 10.26 -6.52 -3.78
N ARG A 112 10.63 -5.42 -4.46
CA ARG A 112 11.95 -5.28 -5.08
C ARG A 112 13.10 -5.16 -4.08
N ARG A 113 12.82 -5.04 -2.78
CA ARG A 113 13.85 -5.11 -1.73
C ARG A 113 14.37 -6.52 -1.45
N ALA A 114 13.65 -7.57 -1.89
CA ALA A 114 14.03 -8.97 -1.65
C ALA A 114 15.08 -9.51 -2.63
N THR A 115 15.42 -8.76 -3.69
CA THR A 115 16.42 -9.19 -4.67
C THR A 115 17.75 -8.54 -4.37
N ILE A 116 18.55 -9.19 -3.53
CA ILE A 116 20.01 -8.98 -3.52
C ILE A 116 20.50 -9.39 -4.93
N PRO A 117 21.29 -8.58 -5.64
CA PRO A 117 21.98 -9.06 -6.83
C PRO A 117 22.96 -10.15 -6.38
N ASP A 118 22.81 -11.36 -6.92
CA ASP A 118 23.79 -12.43 -6.82
C ASP A 118 25.16 -11.83 -7.20
N ALA A 119 26.07 -11.76 -6.23
CA ALA A 119 27.44 -11.36 -6.47
C ALA A 119 28.11 -12.53 -7.21
N GLY A 120 28.46 -12.28 -8.47
CA GLY A 120 29.24 -13.21 -9.29
C GLY A 120 30.66 -13.43 -8.79
#